data_AF-A0A3D4JDA7-F1
#
_entry.id   AF-A0A3D4JDA7-F1
#
_cell.length_a   1.000
_cell.length_b   1.000
_cell.length_c   1.000
_cell.angle_alpha   90.00
_cell.angle_beta   90.00
_cell.angle_gamma   90.00
#
_symmetry.space_group_name_H-M   'P 1'
#
loop_
_entity.id
_entity.type
_entity.pdbx_description
1 polymer ?
#
loop_
_entity_poly.entity_id
_entity_poly.type
_entity_poly.pdbx_seq_one_letter_code
_entity_poly.pdbx_strand_id
1 'polypeptide(L)' 'DLIRLILGRKGFEVHGAPGGVEGIKMVREMKPDLVLLDLMMPDMDGWEVYQQMKAEPTT' A
#
# COMPACT_ATOMS: atom_id res chain seq x y z
N ASP A 1 5.56 -8.03 9.25
CA ASP A 1 6.60 -9.03 8.87
C ASP A 1 6.11 -10.32 8.21
N LEU A 2 5.07 -10.99 8.71
CA LEU A 2 4.62 -12.27 8.14
C LEU A 2 4.28 -12.19 6.64
N ILE A 3 3.50 -11.18 6.24
CA ILE A 3 3.09 -10.97 4.83
C ILE A 3 4.31 -10.80 3.92
N ARG A 4 5.29 -9.98 4.34
CA ARG A 4 6.54 -9.74 3.61
C ARG A 4 7.31 -11.04 3.38
N LEU A 5 7.39 -11.90 4.40
CA LEU A 5 8.05 -13.21 4.29
C LEU A 5 7.35 -14.13 3.28
N ILE A 6 6.01 -14.23 3.34
CA ILE A 6 5.23 -15.11 2.47
C ILE A 6 5.32 -14.69 1.01
N LEU A 7 5.12 -13.40 0.74
CA LEU A 7 5.16 -12.85 -0.61
C LEU A 7 6.59 -12.81 -1.18
N GLY A 8 7.58 -12.47 -0.35
CA GLY A 8 8.99 -12.53 -0.74
C GLY A 8 9.43 -13.94 -1.18
N ARG A 9 8.98 -14.99 -0.47
CA ARG A 9 9.23 -16.39 -0.87
C ARG A 9 8.58 -16.78 -2.20
N LYS A 10 7.53 -16.07 -2.62
CA LYS A 10 6.87 -16.25 -3.91
C LYS A 10 7.52 -15.40 -5.03
N GLY A 11 8.61 -14.67 -4.72
CA GLY A 11 9.34 -13.86 -5.70
C GLY A 11 8.83 -12.42 -5.84
N PHE A 12 7.91 -11.98 -4.99
CA PHE A 12 7.45 -10.59 -5.01
C PHE A 12 8.43 -9.67 -4.28
N GLU A 13 8.66 -8.49 -4.86
CA GLU A 13 9.30 -7.39 -4.16
C GLU A 13 8.26 -6.69 -3.28
N VAL A 14 8.52 -6.61 -1.97
CA VAL A 14 7.54 -6.13 -1.00
C VAL A 14 8.10 -4.96 -0.20
N HIS A 15 7.40 -3.84 -0.30
CA HIS A 15 7.67 -2.62 0.43
C HIS A 15 6.55 -2.35 1.45
N GLY A 16 6.92 -2.02 2.68
CA GLY A 16 5.97 -1.65 3.73
C GLY A 16 5.90 -0.13 3.90
N ALA A 17 4.71 0.39 4.15
CA ALA A 17 4.50 1.79 4.53
C ALA A 17 4.07 1.86 6.01
N PRO A 18 4.60 2.82 6.79
CA PRO A 18 4.26 2.97 8.21
C PRO A 18 2.82 3.49 8.44
N GLY A 19 2.20 4.06 7.41
CA GLY A 19 0.83 4.58 7.45
C GLY A 19 0.36 4.92 6.04
N GLY A 20 -0.92 5.29 5.90
CA GLY A 20 -1.48 5.49 4.56
C GLY A 20 -0.95 6.74 3.84
N VAL A 21 -0.48 7.78 4.55
CA VAL A 21 0.10 8.98 3.91
C VAL A 21 1.40 8.62 3.19
N GLU A 22 2.29 7.88 3.85
CA GLU A 22 3.50 7.33 3.26
C GLU A 22 3.15 6.30 2.18
N GLY A 23 2.12 5.49 2.41
CA GLY A 23 1.61 4.52 1.44
C GLY A 23 1.22 5.18 0.11
N ILE A 24 0.48 6.28 0.16
CA ILE A 24 0.07 7.03 -1.05
C ILE A 24 1.29 7.57 -1.79
N LYS A 25 2.27 8.14 -1.08
CA LYS A 25 3.52 8.63 -1.71
C LYS A 25 4.28 7.48 -2.37
N MET A 26 4.41 6.36 -1.69
CA MET A 26 5.09 5.16 -2.19
C MET A 26 4.42 4.58 -3.43
N VAL A 27 3.08 4.55 -3.48
CA VAL A 27 2.33 4.10 -4.65
C VAL A 27 2.63 4.99 -5.86
N ARG A 28 2.67 6.32 -5.68
CA ARG A 28 2.96 7.27 -6.75
C ARG A 28 4.38 7.12 -7.32
N GLU A 29 5.35 6.91 -6.45
CA GLU A 29 6.76 6.83 -6.83
C GLU A 29 7.13 5.47 -7.42
N MET A 30 6.68 4.37 -6.79
CA MET A 30 7.08 3.01 -7.17
C MET A 30 6.15 2.35 -8.18
N LYS A 31 4.89 2.81 -8.29
CA LYS A 31 3.86 2.24 -9.16
C LYS A 31 3.75 0.71 -9.04
N PRO A 32 3.44 0.19 -7.84
CA PRO A 32 3.40 -1.25 -7.60
C PRO A 32 2.24 -1.92 -8.36
N ASP A 33 2.43 -3.19 -8.74
CA ASP A 33 1.38 -3.98 -9.39
C ASP A 33 0.22 -4.37 -8.43
N LEU A 34 0.48 -4.35 -7.11
CA LEU A 34 -0.48 -4.73 -6.08
C LEU A 34 -0.26 -3.91 -4.81
N VAL A 35 -1.37 -3.45 -4.21
CA VAL A 35 -1.37 -2.80 -2.89
C VAL A 35 -2.20 -3.61 -1.91
N LEU A 36 -1.58 -3.95 -0.77
CA LEU A 36 -2.28 -4.50 0.38
C LEU A 36 -2.53 -3.36 1.37
N LEU A 37 -3.81 -3.00 1.52
CA LEU A 37 -4.25 -1.88 2.34
C LEU A 37 -4.99 -2.40 3.57
N ASP A 38 -4.54 -1.97 4.75
CA ASP A 38 -5.28 -2.17 5.99
C ASP A 38 -6.39 -1.12 6.08
N LEU A 39 -7.61 -1.57 6.37
CA LEU A 39 -8.75 -0.68 6.57
C LEU A 39 -8.86 -0.19 8.01
N MET A 40 -8.25 -0.91 8.96
CA MET A 40 -8.36 -0.66 10.39
C MET A 40 -7.04 -0.09 10.92
N MET A 41 -6.70 1.13 10.50
CA MET A 41 -5.53 1.84 11.01
C MET A 41 -5.92 2.84 12.12
N PRO A 42 -5.07 3.04 13.14
CA PRO A 42 -5.37 3.91 14.27
C PRO A 42 -5.41 5.41 13.90
N ASP A 43 -4.63 5.83 12.90
CA ASP A 43 -4.39 7.25 12.61
C ASP A 43 -5.13 7.76 11.35
N MET A 44 -5.58 6.88 10.46
CA MET A 44 -6.28 7.25 9.22
C MET A 44 -7.23 6.15 8.75
N ASP A 45 -8.35 6.55 8.15
CA ASP A 45 -9.28 5.59 7.54
C ASP A 45 -8.67 5.02 6.24
N GLY A 46 -8.48 3.70 6.19
CA GLY A 46 -8.00 3.03 4.98
C GLY A 46 -8.92 3.23 3.78
N TRP A 47 -10.19 3.59 3.98
CA TRP A 47 -11.09 3.97 2.89
C TRP A 47 -10.67 5.27 2.20
N GLU A 48 -10.22 6.27 2.96
CA GLU A 48 -9.74 7.54 2.40
C GLU A 48 -8.48 7.31 1.55
N VAL A 49 -7.60 6.42 1.98
CA VAL A 49 -6.41 6.01 1.22
C VAL A 49 -6.80 5.41 -0.12
N TYR A 50 -7.74 4.45 -0.11
CA TYR A 50 -8.23 3.82 -1.32
C TYR A 50 -8.81 4.85 -2.30
N GLN A 51 -9.64 5.77 -1.79
CA GLN A 51 -10.26 6.80 -2.62
C GLN A 51 -9.21 7.75 -3.23
N GLN A 52 -8.20 8.14 -2.47
CA GLN A 52 -7.12 8.99 -2.98
C GLN A 52 -6.29 8.29 -4.05
N MET A 53 -5.97 7.01 -3.86
CA MET A 53 -5.25 6.22 -4.87
C MET A 53 -6.07 6.05 -6.15
N LYS A 54 -7.37 5.75 -6.03
CA LYS A 54 -8.26 5.52 -7.17
C LYS A 54 -8.58 6.79 -7.95
N ALA A 55 -8.60 7.94 -7.27
CA ALA A 55 -8.80 9.23 -7.93
C ALA A 55 -7.66 9.59 -8.89
N GLU A 56 -6.53 8.89 -8.83
CA GLU A 56 -5.42 9.08 -9.74
C GLU A 56 -5.51 8.15 -10.96
N PRO A 57 -5.56 8.69 -12.19
CA PRO A 57 -5.80 7.93 -13.42
C PRO A 57 -4.62 7.04 -13.87
N THR A 58 -3.67 6.75 -12.99
CA THR A 58 -2.44 6.01 -13.34
C THR A 58 -2.16 4.80 -12.44
N THR A 59 -3.08 4.46 -11.52
CA THR A 59 -3.00 3.26 -10.65
C THR A 59 -4.13 2.30 -10.95
#